data_AF-A0A952BQB6-F1
#
_entry.id   AF-A0A952BQB6-F1
#
_cell.length_a   1.000
_cell.length_b   1.000
_cell.length_c   1.000
_cell.angle_alpha   90.00
_cell.angle_beta   90.00
_cell.angle_gamma   90.00
#
_symmetry.space_group_name_H-M   'P 1'
#
loop_
_entity.id
_entity.type
_entity.pdbx_description
1 polymer ?
#
loop_
_entity_poly.entity_id
_entity_poly.type
_entity_poly.pdbx_seq_one_letter_code
_entity_poly.pdbx_strand_id
1 'polypeptide(L)'
;MRAVGRDALKLLGGVLAVGATVLMGVQGCGLFESERVSKGRNLYRHYCMHCHGENGRQNEGFNWITMPDPRPRDLSIRNEMETFKDEELYL
;
A
#
# COMPACT_ATOMS: atom_id res chain seq x y z
N MET A 1 -0.64 49.68 22.40
CA MET A 1 0.48 49.15 21.59
C MET A 1 0.88 47.71 21.95
N ARG A 2 0.97 47.31 23.23
CA ARG A 2 1.35 45.94 23.66
C ARG A 2 0.32 44.81 23.39
N ALA A 3 -0.93 45.13 23.06
CA ALA A 3 -1.97 44.13 22.77
C ALA A 3 -1.84 43.56 21.35
N VAL A 4 -1.71 44.44 20.36
CA VAL A 4 -1.56 44.09 18.93
C VAL A 4 -0.41 43.11 18.67
N GLY A 5 0.75 43.29 19.33
CA GLY A 5 1.88 42.36 19.18
C GLY A 5 1.63 40.97 19.80
N ARG A 6 0.78 40.88 20.82
CA ARG A 6 0.40 39.61 21.45
C ARG A 6 -0.64 38.86 20.64
N ASP A 7 -1.54 39.60 20.00
CA ASP A 7 -2.58 39.04 19.14
C ASP A 7 -1.99 38.57 17.80
N ALA A 8 -1.03 39.31 17.25
CA ALA A 8 -0.22 38.85 16.11
C ALA A 8 0.57 37.57 16.44
N LEU A 9 1.15 37.47 17.65
CA LEU A 9 1.89 36.28 18.08
C LEU A 9 0.98 35.06 18.26
N LYS A 10 -0.24 35.25 18.79
CA LYS A 10 -1.25 34.17 18.90
C LYS A 10 -1.73 33.70 17.53
N LEU A 11 -1.97 34.63 16.60
CA LEU A 11 -2.37 34.29 15.24
C LEU A 11 -1.27 33.53 14.51
N LEU A 12 -0.01 33.96 14.62
CA LEU A 12 1.12 33.23 14.04
C LEU A 12 1.25 31.82 14.63
N GLY A 13 1.15 31.70 15.95
CA GLY A 13 1.22 30.40 16.65
C GLY A 13 0.07 29.47 16.26
N GLY A 14 -1.15 30.00 16.12
CA GLY A 14 -2.32 29.24 15.66
C GLY A 14 -2.17 28.76 14.22
N VAL A 15 -1.70 29.62 13.31
CA VAL A 15 -1.46 29.25 11.91
C VAL A 15 -0.38 28.17 11.78
N LEU A 16 0.72 28.29 12.53
CA LEU A 16 1.79 27.28 12.55
C LEU A 16 1.29 25.93 13.10
N ALA A 17 0.50 25.95 14.18
CA ALA A 17 -0.06 24.73 14.77
C ALA A 17 -1.03 24.02 13.81
N VAL A 18 -1.90 24.78 13.12
CA VAL A 18 -2.82 24.23 12.10
C VAL A 18 -2.05 23.73 10.88
N GLY A 19 -1.03 24.45 10.43
CA GLY A 19 -0.17 24.01 9.35
C GLY A 19 0.53 22.67 9.66
N ALA A 20 1.06 22.53 10.88
CA ALA A 20 1.72 21.30 11.31
C ALA A 20 0.77 20.10 11.40
N THR A 21 -0.45 20.27 11.92
CA THR A 21 -1.44 19.18 12.03
C THR A 21 -1.97 18.74 10.67
N VAL A 22 -2.18 19.68 9.75
CA VAL A 22 -2.55 19.37 8.36
C VAL A 22 -1.44 18.59 7.65
N LEU A 23 -0.17 19.00 7.81
CA LEU A 23 0.97 18.30 7.22
C LEU A 23 1.11 16.86 7.75
N MET A 24 0.97 16.66 9.07
CA MET A 24 1.02 15.31 9.67
C MET A 24 -0.15 14.43 9.24
N GLY A 25 -1.36 14.99 9.13
CA GLY A 25 -2.57 14.26 8.72
C GLY A 25 -2.53 13.76 7.27
N VAL A 26 -1.91 14.52 6.36
CA VAL A 26 -1.77 14.12 4.95
C VAL A 26 -0.69 13.03 4.77
N GLN A 27 0.30 12.96 5.66
CA GLN A 27 1.39 12.00 5.57
C GLN A 27 1.10 10.62 6.21
N GLY A 28 0.04 10.50 7.01
CA GLY A 28 -0.29 9.25 7.70
C GLY A 28 -0.55 8.05 6.78
N CYS A 29 -1.13 8.27 5.58
CA CYS A 29 -1.46 7.18 4.66
C CYS A 29 -0.28 6.70 3.80
N GLY A 30 0.77 7.51 3.64
CA GLY A 30 1.88 7.22 2.73
C GLY A 30 3.19 6.81 3.40
N LEU A 31 3.40 7.14 4.67
CA LEU A 31 4.68 6.93 5.36
C LEU A 31 4.79 5.61 6.13
N PHE A 32 3.70 4.85 6.29
CA PHE A 32 3.64 3.65 7.15
C PHE A 32 3.42 2.35 6.39
N GLU A 33 3.99 2.22 5.19
CA GLU A 33 4.00 0.91 4.56
C GLU A 33 5.03 -0.02 5.22
N SER A 34 4.58 -1.20 5.65
CA SER A 34 5.49 -2.18 6.23
C SER A 34 6.51 -2.68 5.22
N GLU A 35 7.74 -2.94 5.66
CA GLU A 35 8.80 -3.55 4.85
C GLU A 35 8.32 -4.84 4.17
N ARG A 36 7.54 -5.66 4.90
CA ARG A 36 6.96 -6.90 4.39
C ARG A 36 6.05 -6.66 3.18
N VAL A 37 5.18 -5.64 3.24
CA VAL A 37 4.28 -5.28 2.12
C VAL A 37 5.09 -4.76 0.93
N SER A 38 6.07 -3.89 1.17
CA SER A 38 6.93 -3.35 0.10
C SER A 38 7.71 -4.46 -0.62
N LYS A 39 8.34 -5.37 0.15
CA LYS A 39 9.04 -6.54 -0.39
C LYS A 39 8.09 -7.46 -1.14
N GLY A 40 6.93 -7.77 -0.57
CA GLY A 40 5.90 -8.59 -1.22
C GLY A 40 5.46 -8.02 -2.55
N ARG A 41 5.23 -6.70 -2.65
CA ARG A 41 4.85 -6.06 -3.91
C ARG A 41 5.96 -6.12 -4.96
N ASN A 42 7.22 -5.96 -4.56
CA ASN A 42 8.34 -6.09 -5.50
C ASN A 42 8.45 -7.51 -6.07
N LEU A 43 8.30 -8.53 -5.20
CA LEU A 43 8.27 -9.93 -5.64
C LEU A 43 7.08 -10.20 -6.56
N TYR A 44 5.88 -9.72 -6.20
CA TYR A 44 4.68 -9.88 -7.00
C TYR A 44 4.84 -9.29 -8.40
N ARG A 45 5.36 -8.05 -8.50
CA ARG A 45 5.61 -7.38 -9.78
C ARG A 45 6.60 -8.12 -10.65
N HIS A 46 7.63 -8.72 -10.05
CA HIS A 46 8.69 -9.39 -10.77
C HIS A 46 8.30 -10.81 -11.23
N TYR A 47 7.58 -11.57 -10.41
CA TYR A 47 7.32 -12.99 -10.66
C TYR A 47 5.88 -13.31 -11.04
N CYS A 48 4.89 -12.60 -10.50
CA CYS A 48 3.48 -13.02 -10.54
C CYS A 48 2.64 -12.20 -11.54
N MET A 49 2.93 -10.89 -11.63
CA MET A 49 2.13 -9.92 -12.38
C MET A 49 1.97 -10.26 -13.88
N HIS A 50 2.96 -10.94 -14.47
CA HIS A 50 2.92 -11.33 -15.88
C HIS A 50 1.72 -12.24 -16.21
N CYS A 51 1.30 -13.08 -15.26
CA CYS A 51 0.20 -14.03 -15.42
C CYS A 51 -1.06 -13.62 -14.65
N HIS A 52 -0.91 -12.90 -13.54
CA HIS A 52 -2.01 -12.55 -12.64
C HIS A 52 -2.44 -11.08 -12.70
N GLY A 53 -1.83 -10.27 -13.57
CA GLY A 53 -2.15 -8.85 -13.71
C GLY A 53 -1.74 -8.04 -12.49
N GLU A 54 -2.16 -6.78 -12.41
CA GLU A 54 -1.76 -5.89 -11.31
C GLU A 54 -2.50 -6.20 -10.00
N ASN A 55 -3.73 -6.73 -10.07
CA ASN A 55 -4.57 -6.94 -8.88
C ASN A 55 -4.61 -8.40 -8.41
N GLY A 56 -3.95 -9.32 -9.11
CA GLY A 56 -3.93 -10.74 -8.74
C GLY A 56 -5.16 -11.52 -9.20
N ARG A 57 -6.07 -10.89 -9.94
CA ARG A 57 -7.34 -11.51 -10.34
C ARG A 57 -7.17 -12.37 -11.59
N GLN A 58 -8.06 -13.35 -11.73
CA GLN A 58 -8.16 -14.11 -12.97
C GLN A 58 -8.52 -13.20 -14.15
N ASN A 59 -8.08 -13.57 -15.35
CA ASN A 59 -8.32 -12.84 -16.60
C ASN A 59 -7.64 -11.47 -16.72
N GLU A 60 -6.68 -11.11 -15.85
CA GLU A 60 -5.95 -9.84 -15.96
C GLU A 60 -4.55 -9.97 -16.59
N GLY A 61 -3.88 -11.11 -16.45
CA GLY A 61 -2.54 -11.31 -17.01
C GLY A 61 -2.54 -11.34 -18.53
N PHE A 62 -1.48 -10.81 -19.14
CA PHE A 62 -1.35 -10.69 -20.59
C PHE A 62 -1.46 -12.04 -21.33
N ASN A 63 -0.99 -13.11 -20.71
CA ASN A 63 -0.99 -14.47 -21.27
C ASN A 63 -2.15 -15.35 -20.76
N TRP A 64 -3.13 -14.79 -20.06
CA TRP A 64 -4.21 -15.57 -19.44
C TRP A 64 -4.96 -16.46 -20.43
N ILE A 65 -5.23 -15.97 -21.64
CA ILE A 65 -5.97 -16.70 -22.68
C ILE A 65 -5.24 -17.96 -23.14
N THR A 66 -3.90 -17.99 -23.03
CA THR A 66 -3.06 -19.09 -23.49
C THR A 66 -2.59 -20.00 -22.34
N MET A 67 -3.14 -19.85 -21.13
CA MET A 67 -2.75 -20.67 -19.99
C MET A 67 -3.32 -22.10 -20.08
N PRO A 68 -2.53 -23.13 -19.75
CA PRO A 68 -2.98 -24.52 -19.71
C PRO A 68 -3.97 -24.77 -18.56
N ASP A 69 -4.71 -25.88 -18.65
CA ASP A 69 -5.62 -26.36 -17.60
C ASP A 69 -4.85 -27.31 -16.64
N PRO A 70 -4.94 -27.16 -15.29
CA PRO A 70 -5.68 -26.14 -14.56
C PRO A 70 -5.06 -24.75 -14.66
N ARG A 71 -5.92 -23.76 -14.90
CA ARG A 71 -5.49 -22.36 -14.96
C ARG A 71 -4.91 -21.89 -13.61
N PRO A 72 -4.03 -20.88 -13.63
CA PRO A 72 -3.55 -20.25 -12.40
C PRO A 72 -4.71 -19.76 -11.52
N ARG A 73 -4.56 -19.97 -10.21
CA ARG A 73 -5.52 -19.56 -9.19
C ARG A 73 -5.66 -18.03 -9.10
N ASP A 74 -6.76 -17.54 -8.53
CA ASP A 74 -6.92 -16.12 -8.23
C ASP A 74 -6.14 -15.76 -6.96
N LEU A 75 -5.11 -14.93 -7.09
CA LEU A 75 -4.25 -14.51 -5.97
C LEU A 75 -4.85 -13.36 -5.16
N SER A 76 -5.95 -12.75 -5.62
CA SER A 76 -6.67 -11.72 -4.87
C SER A 76 -7.56 -12.30 -3.77
N ILE A 77 -7.79 -13.61 -3.78
CA ILE A 77 -8.67 -14.27 -2.83
C ILE A 77 -7.91 -14.61 -1.54
N ARG A 78 -8.11 -13.76 -0.52
CA ARG A 78 -7.38 -13.84 0.75
C ARG A 78 -7.51 -15.19 1.45
N ASN A 79 -8.72 -15.77 1.55
CA ASN A 79 -8.91 -17.04 2.25
C ASN A 79 -8.20 -18.22 1.57
N GLU A 80 -7.89 -18.13 0.27
CA GLU A 80 -7.11 -19.14 -0.45
C GLU A 80 -5.60 -18.90 -0.31
N MET A 81 -5.17 -17.65 -0.18
CA MET A 81 -3.76 -17.31 0.00
C MET A 81 -3.28 -17.46 1.44
N GLU A 82 -4.18 -17.32 2.43
CA GLU A 82 -3.89 -17.47 3.86
C GLU A 82 -3.64 -18.93 4.30
N THR A 83 -3.97 -19.92 3.47
CA THR A 83 -3.84 -21.33 3.85
C THR A 83 -2.42 -21.89 3.71
N PHE A 84 -1.52 -21.23 2.98
CA PHE A 84 -0.14 -21.68 2.80
C PHE A 84 0.79 -20.97 3.77
N LYS A 85 1.59 -21.73 4.52
CA LYS A 85 2.63 -21.19 5.38
C LYS A 85 3.98 -21.16 4.67
N ASP A 86 4.83 -20.19 5.02
CA ASP A 86 6.18 -20.06 4.44
C ASP A 86 6.99 -21.35 4.63
N GLU A 87 6.79 -22.07 5.74
CA GLU A 87 7.47 -23.33 6.05
C GLU A 87 7.12 -24.47 5.07
N GLU A 88 5.94 -24.41 4.43
CA GLU A 88 5.46 -25.43 3.49
C GLU A 88 5.93 -25.16 2.06
N LEU A 89 6.52 -23.98 1.78
CA LEU A 89 7.03 -23.62 0.45
C LEU A 89 8.45 -24.14 0.16
N TYR A 90 9.18 -24.60 1.18
CA TYR A 90 10.58 -25.06 1.06
C TYR A 90 10.75 -26.58 1.14
N LEU A 91 9.65 -27.35 1.19
CA LEU A 91 9.61 -28.81 1.28
C LEU A 91 9.21 -29.43 -0.07
#